data_AF-A4JWB6-F1
#
_entry.id   AF-A4JWB6-F1
#
_cell.length_a   1.000
_cell.length_b   1.000
_cell.length_c   1.000
_cell.angle_alpha   90.00
_cell.angle_beta   90.00
_cell.angle_gamma   90.00
#
_symmetry.space_group_name_H-M   'P 1'
#
loop_
_entity.id
_entity.type
_entity.pdbx_description
1 polymer ?
#
loop_
_entity_poly.entity_id
_entity_poly.type
_entity_poly.pdbx_seq_one_letter_code
_entity_poly.pdbx_strand_id
1 'polypeptide(L)'
;MDSMQEPPPTIITREQAAEQGLTRYFTGEACRNGHIAERNTKSRRCVECERRRAYASYKKAMQTDPAARRAAIAASVKRHYQRHAAEILAKKKKYYEENAEAIKKRMRDYRAAKNQQ
;
A
#
# COMPACT_ATOMS: atom_id res chain seq x y z
N MET A 1 -29.47 -29.35 -6.83
CA MET A 1 -29.27 -27.89 -6.88
C MET A 1 -29.26 -27.42 -5.45
N ASP A 2 -28.12 -27.59 -4.78
CA ASP A 2 -27.98 -27.24 -3.37
C ASP A 2 -27.86 -25.72 -3.27
N SER A 3 -28.86 -25.10 -2.65
CA SER A 3 -28.94 -23.67 -2.42
C SER A 3 -27.84 -23.31 -1.43
N MET A 4 -26.66 -22.89 -1.92
CA MET A 4 -25.61 -22.36 -1.07
C MET A 4 -26.03 -20.99 -0.54
N GLN A 5 -26.90 -20.98 0.49
CA GLN A 5 -27.10 -19.81 1.31
C GLN A 5 -25.80 -19.55 2.09
N GLU A 6 -25.08 -18.49 1.73
CA GLU A 6 -23.94 -18.03 2.52
C GLU A 6 -24.41 -17.69 3.95
N PRO A 7 -23.69 -18.14 4.99
CA PRO A 7 -24.06 -17.81 6.36
C PRO A 7 -24.04 -16.29 6.54
N PRO A 8 -24.97 -15.74 7.36
CA PRO A 8 -25.05 -14.31 7.57
C PRO A 8 -23.71 -13.76 8.10
N PRO A 9 -23.31 -12.55 7.68
CA PRO A 9 -22.04 -11.96 8.08
C PRO A 9 -21.97 -11.88 9.61
N THR A 10 -20.91 -12.46 10.17
CA THR A 10 -20.71 -12.46 11.62
C THR A 10 -20.51 -11.04 12.13
N ILE A 11 -21.34 -10.64 13.09
CA ILE A 11 -21.24 -9.32 13.71
C ILE A 11 -20.09 -9.39 14.73
N ILE A 12 -18.98 -8.72 14.39
CA ILE A 12 -17.78 -8.68 15.22
C ILE A 12 -17.28 -7.24 15.37
N THR A 13 -16.68 -6.96 16.51
CA THR A 13 -16.00 -5.69 16.78
C THR A 13 -14.69 -5.58 15.99
N ARG A 14 -14.17 -4.37 15.89
CA ARG A 14 -12.87 -4.12 15.24
C ARG A 14 -11.74 -4.82 15.98
N GLU A 15 -11.81 -4.84 17.31
CA GLU A 15 -10.82 -5.45 18.20
C GLU A 15 -10.78 -6.96 17.94
N GLN A 16 -11.94 -7.63 17.95
CA GLN A 16 -12.05 -9.05 17.61
C GLN A 16 -11.54 -9.35 16.20
N ALA A 17 -11.88 -8.50 15.22
CA ALA A 17 -11.38 -8.66 13.86
C ALA A 17 -9.86 -8.48 13.75
N ALA A 18 -9.27 -7.57 14.53
CA ALA A 18 -7.83 -7.36 14.56
C ALA A 18 -7.09 -8.53 15.20
N GLU A 19 -7.63 -9.09 16.30
CA GLU A 19 -7.10 -10.28 16.97
C GLU A 19 -7.15 -11.52 16.07
N GLN A 20 -8.23 -11.66 15.28
CA GLN A 20 -8.39 -12.73 14.30
C GLN A 20 -7.60 -12.49 12.99
N GLY A 21 -6.89 -11.37 12.87
CA GLY A 21 -6.14 -11.02 11.64
C GLY A 21 -7.04 -10.71 10.44
N LEU A 22 -8.32 -10.47 10.66
CA LEU A 22 -9.28 -10.13 9.60
C LEU A 22 -9.04 -8.72 9.09
N THR A 23 -9.05 -8.59 7.76
CA THR A 23 -8.87 -7.29 7.09
C THR A 23 -10.13 -6.41 7.14
N ARG A 24 -11.27 -7.02 7.45
CA ARG A 24 -12.58 -6.39 7.51
C ARG A 24 -13.40 -6.94 8.67
N TYR A 25 -14.39 -6.16 9.09
CA TYR A 25 -15.33 -6.51 10.14
C TYR A 25 -16.72 -5.94 9.82
N PHE A 26 -17.77 -6.60 10.29
CA PHE A 26 -19.14 -6.13 10.12
C PHE A 26 -19.77 -5.90 11.48
N THR A 27 -20.38 -4.72 11.67
CA THR A 27 -21.03 -4.35 12.94
C THR A 27 -22.55 -4.38 12.87
N GLY A 28 -23.15 -4.64 11.69
CA GLY A 28 -24.59 -4.46 11.46
C GLY A 28 -25.04 -3.00 11.38
N GLU A 29 -24.24 -2.06 11.88
CA GLU A 29 -24.57 -0.64 11.95
C GLU A 29 -24.16 0.14 10.69
N ALA A 30 -25.05 1.05 10.28
CA ALA A 30 -24.77 2.00 9.22
C ALA A 30 -23.52 2.86 9.54
N CYS A 31 -22.67 3.09 8.54
CA CYS A 31 -21.57 4.03 8.65
C CYS A 31 -22.09 5.48 8.71
N ARG A 32 -21.20 6.45 8.95
CA ARG A 32 -21.54 7.89 8.98
C ARG A 32 -22.25 8.40 7.71
N ASN A 33 -22.04 7.73 6.58
CA ASN A 33 -22.66 8.06 5.29
C ASN A 33 -23.88 7.17 4.97
N GLY A 34 -24.39 6.43 5.95
CA GLY A 34 -25.60 5.62 5.83
C GLY A 34 -25.40 4.22 5.22
N HIS A 35 -24.16 3.77 4.97
CA HIS A 35 -23.93 2.45 4.37
C HIS A 35 -23.93 1.35 5.43
N ILE A 36 -24.77 0.34 5.25
CA ILE A 36 -24.69 -0.92 5.97
C ILE A 36 -23.75 -1.82 5.17
N ALA A 37 -22.48 -1.83 5.55
CA ALA A 37 -21.44 -2.60 4.87
C ALA A 37 -20.27 -2.89 5.80
N GLU A 38 -19.47 -3.90 5.46
CA GLU A 38 -18.22 -4.20 6.14
C GLU A 38 -17.31 -2.98 6.21
N ARG A 39 -16.53 -2.91 7.29
CA ARG A 39 -15.55 -1.85 7.57
C ARG A 39 -14.15 -2.43 7.55
N ASN A 40 -13.20 -1.66 7.03
CA ASN A 40 -11.81 -2.08 7.00
C ASN A 40 -11.19 -1.95 8.41
N THR A 41 -10.50 -2.99 8.88
CA THR A 41 -9.89 -3.03 10.22
C THR A 41 -8.86 -1.91 10.43
N LYS A 42 -8.10 -1.55 9.39
CA LYS A 42 -7.07 -0.49 9.45
C LYS A 42 -7.65 0.91 9.30
N SER A 43 -8.49 1.15 8.29
CA SER A 43 -8.99 2.50 7.97
C SER A 43 -10.29 2.88 8.67
N ARG A 44 -11.00 1.90 9.26
CA ARG A 44 -12.32 2.04 9.91
C ARG A 44 -13.43 2.57 8.98
N ARG A 45 -13.15 2.70 7.67
CA ARG A 45 -14.14 3.11 6.67
C ARG A 45 -14.87 1.88 6.16
N CYS A 46 -16.16 2.04 5.87
CA CYS A 46 -16.89 1.01 5.17
C CYS A 46 -16.40 0.86 3.73
N VAL A 47 -16.57 -0.34 3.18
CA VAL A 47 -16.15 -0.68 1.81
C VAL A 47 -16.78 0.23 0.76
N GLU A 48 -18.04 0.65 0.97
CA GLU A 48 -18.74 1.58 0.07
C GLU A 48 -18.13 2.98 0.08
N CYS A 49 -17.74 3.47 1.26
CA CYS A 49 -17.05 4.75 1.37
C CYS A 49 -15.67 4.70 0.70
N GLU A 50 -14.93 3.60 0.87
CA GLU A 50 -13.64 3.41 0.17
C GLU A 50 -13.84 3.36 -1.34
N ARG A 51 -14.86 2.63 -1.82
CA ARG A 51 -15.20 2.56 -3.25
C ARG A 51 -15.49 3.94 -3.83
N ARG A 52 -16.32 4.75 -3.15
CA ARG A 52 -16.63 6.12 -3.58
C ARG A 52 -15.38 7.00 -3.63
N ARG A 53 -14.49 6.87 -2.65
CA ARG A 53 -13.24 7.62 -2.59
C ARG A 53 -12.28 7.22 -3.72
N ALA A 54 -12.16 5.92 -3.97
CA ALA A 54 -11.34 5.38 -5.05
C ALA A 54 -11.85 5.87 -6.41
N TYR A 55 -13.16 5.81 -6.64
CA TYR A 55 -13.79 6.31 -7.86
C TYR A 55 -13.57 7.82 -8.07
N ALA A 56 -13.74 8.63 -7.01
CA ALA A 56 -13.48 10.07 -7.09
C ALA A 56 -12.01 10.37 -7.45
N SER A 57 -11.07 9.62 -6.86
CA SER A 57 -9.63 9.76 -7.14
C SER A 57 -9.30 9.34 -8.56
N TYR A 58 -9.88 8.25 -9.04
CA TYR A 58 -9.75 7.78 -10.42
C TYR A 58 -10.30 8.80 -11.42
N LYS A 59 -11.52 9.31 -11.20
CA LYS A 59 -12.14 10.33 -12.06
C LYS A 59 -11.28 11.59 -12.15
N LYS A 60 -10.76 12.06 -11.02
CA LYS A 60 -9.83 13.20 -10.98
C LYS A 60 -8.55 12.92 -11.77
N ALA A 61 -7.96 11.73 -11.63
CA ALA A 61 -6.75 11.36 -12.36
C ALA A 61 -6.97 11.27 -13.89
N MET A 62 -8.15 10.82 -14.31
CA MET A 62 -8.54 10.75 -15.72
C MET A 62 -8.76 12.14 -16.34
N GLN A 63 -9.18 13.12 -15.54
CA GLN A 63 -9.36 14.52 -15.96
C GLN A 63 -8.05 15.31 -16.00
N THR A 64 -7.01 14.85 -15.31
CA THR A 64 -5.70 15.51 -15.31
C THR A 64 -4.86 15.07 -16.49
N ASP A 65 -4.18 16.01 -17.14
CA ASP A 65 -3.18 15.70 -18.17
C ASP A 65 -2.09 14.74 -17.61
N PRO A 66 -1.86 13.58 -18.24
CA PRO A 66 -0.88 12.61 -17.78
C PRO A 66 0.54 13.17 -17.66
N ALA A 67 0.93 14.07 -18.57
CA ALA A 67 2.26 14.69 -18.55
C ALA A 67 2.41 15.64 -17.35
N ALA A 68 1.42 16.49 -17.10
CA ALA A 68 1.37 17.36 -15.93
C ALA A 68 1.40 16.56 -14.62
N ARG A 69 0.64 15.45 -14.54
CA ARG A 69 0.68 14.55 -13.38
C ARG A 69 2.07 13.94 -13.17
N ARG A 70 2.73 13.47 -14.23
CA ARG A 70 4.09 12.93 -14.16
C ARG A 70 5.10 14.00 -13.73
N ALA A 71 4.99 15.21 -14.27
CA ALA A 71 5.85 16.34 -13.91
C ALA A 71 5.67 16.72 -12.43
N ALA A 72 4.44 16.76 -11.93
CA ALA A 72 4.15 17.04 -10.52
C ALA A 72 4.75 15.98 -9.58
N ILE A 73 4.65 14.69 -9.94
CA ILE A 73 5.28 13.59 -9.19
C ILE A 73 6.80 13.76 -9.19
N ALA A 74 7.41 13.99 -10.35
CA ALA A 74 8.86 14.19 -10.46
C ALA A 74 9.34 15.39 -9.63
N ALA A 75 8.59 16.50 -9.64
CA ALA A 75 8.89 17.68 -8.82
C ALA A 75 8.79 17.38 -7.32
N SER A 76 7.78 16.59 -6.90
CA SER A 76 7.63 16.16 -5.51
C SER A 76 8.82 15.30 -5.04
N VAL A 77 9.20 14.32 -5.86
CA VAL A 77 10.37 13.46 -5.61
C VAL A 77 11.63 14.31 -5.50
N LYS A 78 11.87 15.21 -6.47
CA LYS A 78 13.02 16.13 -6.44
C LYS A 78 13.07 16.95 -5.15
N ARG A 79 11.96 17.55 -4.73
CA ARG A 79 11.87 18.32 -3.48
C ARG A 79 12.13 17.48 -2.23
N HIS A 80 11.73 16.21 -2.23
CA HIS A 80 12.03 15.30 -1.13
C HIS A 80 13.54 15.05 -1.04
N TYR A 81 14.18 14.69 -2.16
CA TYR A 81 15.63 14.49 -2.19
C TYR A 81 16.39 15.76 -1.83
N GLN A 82 15.99 16.94 -2.31
CA GLN A 82 16.66 18.20 -1.96
C GLN A 82 16.65 18.49 -0.46
N ARG A 83 15.52 18.24 0.23
CA ARG A 83 15.39 18.48 1.67
C ARG A 83 16.04 17.41 2.54
N HIS A 84 16.13 16.18 2.03
CA HIS A 84 16.62 15.03 2.80
C HIS A 84 17.90 14.42 2.22
N ALA A 85 18.63 15.14 1.36
CA ALA A 85 19.79 14.60 0.64
C ALA A 85 20.85 14.01 1.58
N ALA A 86 21.19 14.74 2.64
CA ALA A 86 22.19 14.32 3.61
C ALA A 86 21.76 13.04 4.35
N GLU A 87 20.51 12.98 4.82
CA GLU A 87 19.96 11.82 5.50
C GLU A 87 19.92 10.59 4.59
N ILE A 88 19.44 10.76 3.35
CA ILE A 88 19.39 9.71 2.34
C ILE A 88 20.79 9.19 2.03
N LEU A 89 21.76 10.10 1.86
CA LEU A 89 23.14 9.72 1.57
C LEU A 89 23.79 9.02 2.78
N ALA A 90 23.53 9.46 4.00
CA ALA A 90 24.02 8.82 5.21
C ALA A 90 23.46 7.40 5.37
N LYS A 91 22.14 7.22 5.18
CA LYS A 91 21.50 5.90 5.17
C LYS A 91 22.07 5.00 4.08
N LYS A 92 22.28 5.55 2.88
CA LYS A 92 22.89 4.84 1.76
C LYS A 92 24.31 4.39 2.11
N LYS A 93 25.15 5.29 2.62
CA LYS A 93 26.52 5.00 3.06
C LYS A 93 26.54 3.87 4.08
N LYS A 94 25.74 4.00 5.16
CA LYS A 94 25.62 2.99 6.21
C LYS A 94 25.24 1.61 5.65
N TYR A 95 24.25 1.55 4.76
CA TYR A 95 23.85 0.30 4.12
C TYR A 95 25.01 -0.35 3.35
N TYR A 96 25.79 0.41 2.57
CA TYR A 96 26.93 -0.15 1.83
C TYR A 96 28.07 -0.59 2.75
N GLU A 97 28.32 0.11 3.85
CA GLU A 97 29.34 -0.27 4.84
C GLU A 97 28.96 -1.57 5.55
N GLU A 98 27.73 -1.68 6.05
CA GLU A 98 27.23 -2.87 6.75
C GLU A 98 27.11 -4.10 5.83
N ASN A 99 26.85 -3.87 4.53
CA ASN A 99 26.61 -4.94 3.56
C ASN A 99 27.78 -5.12 2.57
N ALA A 100 28.94 -4.51 2.81
CA ALA A 100 30.06 -4.47 1.86
C ALA A 100 30.48 -5.87 1.37
N GLU A 101 30.66 -6.82 2.29
CA GLU A 101 31.10 -8.19 1.95
C GLU A 101 30.03 -8.98 1.21
N ALA A 102 28.77 -8.85 1.61
CA ALA A 102 27.64 -9.47 0.91
C ALA A 102 27.51 -8.93 -0.52
N ILE A 103 27.69 -7.62 -0.71
CA ILE A 103 27.67 -6.96 -2.02
C ILE A 103 28.85 -7.45 -2.87
N LYS A 104 30.06 -7.48 -2.33
CA LYS A 104 31.25 -8.01 -3.03
C LYS A 104 31.05 -9.47 -3.43
N LYS A 105 30.53 -10.31 -2.54
CA LYS A 105 30.21 -11.72 -2.84
C LYS A 105 29.21 -11.81 -3.97
N ARG A 106 28.08 -11.11 -3.88
CA ARG A 106 27.04 -11.09 -4.94
C ARG A 106 27.62 -10.66 -6.30
N MET A 107 28.50 -9.66 -6.31
CA MET A 107 29.14 -9.19 -7.55
C MET A 107 30.12 -10.22 -8.12
N ARG A 108 30.86 -10.95 -7.27
CA ARG A 108 31.72 -12.07 -7.70
C ARG A 108 30.88 -13.19 -8.30
N ASP A 109 29.82 -13.60 -7.60
CA ASP A 109 28.93 -14.68 -8.04
C ASP A 109 28.26 -14.33 -9.38
N TYR A 110 27.79 -13.08 -9.55
CA TYR A 110 27.23 -12.60 -10.81
C TYR A 110 28.24 -12.65 -11.97
N ARG A 111 29.49 -12.21 -11.74
CA ARG A 111 30.54 -12.25 -12.76
C ARG A 111 30.92 -13.69 -13.13
N ALA A 112 31.03 -14.58 -12.14
CA ALA A 112 31.32 -15.99 -12.36
C ALA A 112 30.21 -16.66 -13.20
N ALA A 113 28.95 -16.43 -12.86
CA ALA A 113 27.82 -16.98 -13.62
C ALA A 113 27.73 -16.43 -15.05
N LYS A 114 27.98 -15.12 -15.23
CA LYS A 114 27.97 -14.50 -16.57
C LYS A 114 29.09 -15.02 -17.47
N ASN A 115 30.25 -15.36 -16.91
CA ASN A 115 31.38 -15.88 -17.68
C ASN A 115 31.26 -17.38 -18.00
N GLN A 116 30.21 -18.04 -17.52
CA GLN A 116 29.92 -19.46 -17.76
C GLN A 116 28.79 -19.68 -18.80
N GLN A 117 28.19 -18.60 -19.32
CA GLN A 117 27.24 -18.59 -20.44
C GLN A 117 27.94 -18.13 -21.71
#